data_AF-A0AAV6CHL3-F1
#
_entry.id   AF-A0AAV6CHL3-F1
#
_cell.length_a   1.000
_cell.length_b   1.000
_cell.length_c   1.000
_cell.angle_alpha   90.00
_cell.angle_beta   90.00
_cell.angle_gamma   90.00
#
_symmetry.space_group_name_H-M   'P 1'
#
loop_
_entity.id
_entity.type
_entity.pdbx_description
1 polymer ?
#
loop_
_entity_poly.entity_id
_entity_poly.type
_entity_poly.pdbx_seq_one_letter_code
_entity_poly.pdbx_strand_id
1 'polypeptide(L)'
;MKIDPSETLLTGNWLFDAGQIKGDMPCERIHALIMSHLILLARDSSGWDSLYVDPADKRLWELTYPQSELHGSGPPQLRALTTTEARKKYDVDTSQL
;
A
#
# COMPACT_ATOMS: atom_id res chain seq x y z
N MET A 1 -2.31 4.67 -14.06
CA MET A 1 -0.92 4.32 -13.68
C MET A 1 -0.86 2.82 -13.46
N LYS A 2 0.27 2.14 -13.68
CA LYS A 2 0.41 0.69 -13.42
C LYS A 2 1.66 0.43 -12.59
N ILE A 3 1.72 -0.75 -11.95
CA ILE A 3 2.90 -1.23 -11.25
C ILE A 3 3.73 -2.09 -12.22
N ASP A 4 5.04 -1.93 -12.20
CA ASP A 4 5.94 -2.76 -12.99
C ASP A 4 5.94 -4.20 -12.42
N PRO A 5 5.98 -5.24 -13.27
CA PRO A 5 5.99 -6.63 -12.80
C PRO A 5 7.15 -6.98 -11.84
N SER A 6 8.27 -6.26 -11.90
CA SER A 6 9.42 -6.47 -11.02
C SER A 6 9.32 -5.76 -9.67
N GLU A 7 8.41 -4.79 -9.53
CA GLU A 7 8.25 -4.05 -8.29
C GLU A 7 7.56 -4.89 -7.23
N THR A 8 8.13 -4.90 -6.03
CA THR A 8 7.58 -5.60 -4.87
C THR A 8 7.41 -4.68 -3.65
N LEU A 9 7.94 -3.46 -3.72
CA LEU A 9 7.91 -2.49 -2.64
C LEU A 9 7.95 -1.07 -3.19
N LEU A 10 7.07 -0.22 -2.66
CA LEU A 10 7.06 1.22 -2.85
C LEU A 10 6.96 1.86 -1.47
N THR A 11 7.95 2.67 -1.09
CA THR A 11 7.97 3.33 0.23
C THR A 11 8.07 4.83 0.04
N GLY A 12 7.08 5.55 0.57
CA GLY A 12 7.08 6.99 0.66
C GLY A 12 7.99 7.52 1.75
N ASN A 13 8.37 8.78 1.62
CA ASN A 13 9.05 9.54 2.67
C ASN A 13 8.43 10.93 2.81
N TRP A 14 8.44 11.43 4.05
CA TRP A 14 8.19 12.82 4.36
C TRP A 14 9.43 13.66 4.09
N LEU A 15 9.27 14.64 3.21
CA LEU A 15 10.24 15.67 2.93
C LEU A 15 9.88 16.93 3.73
N PHE A 16 10.88 17.52 4.36
CA PHE A 16 10.76 18.82 5.00
C PHE A 16 11.27 19.88 4.03
N ASP A 17 10.37 20.68 3.49
CA ASP A 17 10.69 21.79 2.60
C ASP A 17 10.02 23.07 3.09
N ALA A 18 10.81 24.13 3.27
CA ALA A 18 10.36 25.44 3.74
C ALA A 18 9.41 25.42 4.97
N GLY A 19 9.64 24.52 5.92
CA GLY A 19 8.81 24.39 7.13
C GLY A 19 7.49 23.63 6.95
N GLN A 20 7.26 23.05 5.77
CA GLN A 20 6.11 22.18 5.49
C GLN A 20 6.57 20.73 5.30
N ILE A 21 5.71 19.79 5.72
CA ILE A 21 5.87 18.37 5.43
C ILE A 21 5.16 18.07 4.12
N LYS A 22 5.89 17.52 3.15
CA LYS A 22 5.35 17.04 1.88
C LYS A 22 5.74 15.58 1.63
N GLY A 23 4.86 14.80 1.03
CA GLY A 23 5.22 13.50 0.46
C GLY A 23 6.17 13.63 -0.73
N ASP A 24 7.12 12.70 -0.83
CA ASP A 24 7.96 12.49 -2.01
C ASP A 24 7.19 11.87 -3.19
N MET A 25 7.88 11.66 -4.31
CA MET A 25 7.29 11.06 -5.52
C MET A 25 6.65 9.68 -5.27
N PRO A 26 7.28 8.75 -4.52
CA PRO A 26 6.61 7.52 -4.11
C PRO A 26 5.30 7.73 -3.35
N CYS A 27 5.18 8.72 -2.45
CA CYS A 27 3.91 9.04 -1.80
C CYS A 27 2.82 9.38 -2.81
N GLU A 28 3.12 10.29 -3.74
CA GLU A 28 2.19 10.71 -4.81
C GLU A 28 1.80 9.53 -5.70
N ARG A 29 2.77 8.67 -6.04
CA ARG A 29 2.55 7.47 -6.85
C ARG A 29 1.69 6.43 -6.15
N ILE A 30 1.93 6.14 -4.87
CA ILE A 30 1.11 5.23 -4.07
C ILE A 30 -0.33 5.73 -4.02
N HIS A 31 -0.52 7.03 -3.76
CA HIS A 31 -1.85 7.63 -3.74
C HIS A 31 -2.56 7.49 -5.09
N ALA A 32 -1.87 7.77 -6.19
CA ALA A 32 -2.43 7.62 -7.54
C ALA A 32 -2.80 6.15 -7.86
N LEU A 33 -1.99 5.17 -7.44
CA LEU A 33 -2.28 3.75 -7.63
C LEU A 33 -3.53 3.32 -6.87
N ILE A 34 -3.65 3.71 -5.59
CA ILE A 34 -4.82 3.41 -4.76
C ILE A 34 -6.10 4.03 -5.33
N MET A 35 -6.01 5.27 -5.83
CA MET A 35 -7.19 6.00 -6.31
C MET A 35 -7.67 5.56 -7.69
N SER A 36 -6.81 4.96 -8.52
CA SER A 36 -7.12 4.76 -9.95
C SER A 36 -6.90 3.36 -10.50
N HIS A 37 -6.17 2.49 -9.79
CA HIS A 37 -5.71 1.20 -10.34
C HIS A 37 -5.95 0.04 -9.39
N LEU A 38 -5.53 0.17 -8.14
CA LEU A 38 -5.65 -0.89 -7.14
C LEU A 38 -7.07 -0.99 -6.60
N ILE A 39 -7.55 -2.24 -6.42
CA ILE A 39 -8.89 -2.52 -5.90
C ILE A 39 -8.75 -2.98 -4.46
N LEU A 40 -9.41 -2.29 -3.53
CA LEU A 40 -9.43 -2.67 -2.11
C LEU A 40 -10.15 -4.02 -1.96
N LEU A 41 -9.50 -4.98 -1.30
CA LEU A 41 -10.07 -6.29 -0.97
C LEU A 41 -10.52 -6.38 0.48
N ALA A 42 -9.68 -5.92 1.41
CA ALA A 42 -9.93 -6.04 2.84
C ALA A 42 -9.15 -5.01 3.64
N ARG A 43 -9.52 -4.89 4.92
CA ARG A 43 -8.69 -4.24 5.94
C ARG A 43 -8.35 -5.27 7.01
N ASP A 44 -7.24 -5.06 7.71
CA ASP A 44 -6.87 -5.93 8.82
C ASP A 44 -7.88 -5.77 9.98
N SER A 45 -7.74 -6.59 11.02
CA SER A 45 -8.65 -6.56 12.17
C SER A 45 -8.66 -5.21 12.91
N SER A 46 -7.58 -4.43 12.83
CA SER A 46 -7.52 -3.09 13.41
C SER A 46 -8.14 -2.00 12.52
N GLY A 47 -8.32 -2.29 11.22
CA GLY A 47 -8.80 -1.35 10.22
C GLY A 47 -7.74 -0.38 9.70
N TRP A 48 -6.49 -0.49 10.18
CA TRP A 48 -5.38 0.40 9.82
C TRP A 48 -4.75 0.03 8.50
N ASP A 49 -4.45 -1.26 8.32
CA ASP A 49 -3.77 -1.74 7.14
C ASP A 49 -4.81 -2.20 6.10
N SER A 50 -4.50 -1.98 4.84
CA SER A 50 -5.41 -2.27 3.74
C SER A 50 -4.77 -3.22 2.74
N LEU A 51 -5.51 -4.25 2.36
CA LEU A 51 -5.14 -5.18 1.32
C LEU A 51 -5.80 -4.78 0.00
N TYR A 52 -5.00 -4.66 -1.04
CA TYR A 52 -5.41 -4.37 -2.39
C TYR A 52 -5.03 -5.51 -3.33
N VAL A 53 -5.70 -5.57 -4.48
CA VAL A 53 -5.29 -6.38 -5.64
C VAL A 53 -4.99 -5.49 -6.83
N ASP A 54 -3.91 -5.82 -7.54
CA ASP A 54 -3.66 -5.28 -8.87
C ASP A 54 -4.51 -6.05 -9.90
N PRO A 55 -5.48 -5.42 -10.57
CA PRO A 55 -6.33 -6.12 -11.53
C PRO A 55 -5.60 -6.59 -12.79
N ALA A 56 -4.41 -6.05 -13.08
CA ALA A 56 -3.64 -6.38 -14.28
C ALA A 56 -2.87 -7.71 -14.15
N ASP A 57 -2.38 -8.04 -12.96
CA ASP A 57 -1.54 -9.23 -12.74
C ASP A 57 -1.92 -10.07 -11.51
N LYS A 58 -3.01 -9.70 -10.82
CA LYS A 58 -3.57 -10.37 -9.63
C LYS A 58 -2.66 -10.38 -8.41
N ARG A 59 -1.56 -9.62 -8.41
CA ARG A 59 -0.71 -9.50 -7.23
C ARG A 59 -1.43 -8.77 -6.10
N LEU A 60 -1.17 -9.23 -4.89
CA LEU A 60 -1.71 -8.66 -3.66
C LEU A 60 -0.76 -7.60 -3.12
N TRP A 61 -1.31 -6.46 -2.73
CA TRP A 61 -0.55 -5.31 -2.26
C TRP A 61 -1.09 -4.84 -0.92
N GLU A 62 -0.24 -4.84 0.08
CA GLU A 62 -0.56 -4.32 1.40
C GLU A 62 -0.12 -2.85 1.49
N LEU A 63 -1.05 -2.00 1.91
CA LEU A 63 -0.80 -0.62 2.32
C LEU A 63 -0.61 -0.56 3.83
N THR A 64 0.55 -0.10 4.26
CA THR A 64 0.86 0.20 5.66
C THR A 64 1.49 1.58 5.82
N TYR A 65 1.67 1.98 7.08
CA TYR A 65 2.30 3.24 7.45
C TYR A 65 3.40 2.97 8.50
N PRO A 66 4.60 2.51 8.07
CA PRO A 66 5.61 1.97 8.99
C PRO A 66 6.19 3.01 9.96
N GLN A 67 6.03 4.30 9.66
CA GLN A 67 6.48 5.40 10.51
C GLN A 67 5.28 6.19 11.04
N SER A 68 4.20 5.50 11.41
CA SER A 68 2.95 6.10 11.89
C SER A 68 3.10 6.98 13.13
N GLU A 69 4.19 6.79 13.88
CA GLU A 69 4.60 7.62 15.01
C GLU A 69 5.02 9.05 14.59
N LEU A 70 5.29 9.28 13.31
CA LEU A 70 5.51 10.62 12.76
C LEU A 70 4.17 11.34 12.58
N HIS A 71 4.19 12.67 12.78
CA HIS A 71 3.03 13.55 12.59
C HIS A 71 2.20 13.15 11.34
N GLY A 72 0.89 12.94 11.53
CA GLY A 72 -0.04 12.67 10.43
C GLY A 72 0.03 11.26 9.85
N SER A 73 0.22 10.24 10.70
CA SER A 73 0.21 8.82 10.34
C SER A 73 1.39 8.33 9.49
N GLY A 74 2.46 9.11 9.32
CA GLY A 74 3.65 8.70 8.58
C GLY A 74 3.42 8.52 7.06
N PRO A 75 4.50 8.37 6.27
CA PRO A 75 4.38 8.14 4.84
C PRO A 75 3.84 6.73 4.53
N PRO A 76 3.07 6.57 3.44
CA PRO A 76 2.52 5.29 3.05
C PRO A 76 3.59 4.36 2.46
N GLN A 77 3.35 3.06 2.58
CA GLN A 77 4.12 2.01 1.94
C GLN A 77 3.17 1.00 1.27
N LEU A 78 3.45 0.63 0.02
CA LEU A 78 2.85 -0.53 -0.64
C LEU A 78 3.87 -1.66 -0.74
N ARG A 79 3.51 -2.85 -0.25
CA ARG A 79 4.34 -4.06 -0.34
C ARG A 79 3.56 -5.21 -0.94
N ALA A 80 4.16 -5.90 -1.90
CA ALA A 80 3.58 -7.11 -2.46
C ALA A 80 3.52 -8.22 -1.40
N LEU A 81 2.37 -8.87 -1.26
CA LEU A 81 2.16 -10.01 -0.38
C LEU A 81 2.03 -11.30 -1.17
N THR A 82 2.50 -12.39 -0.56
CA THR A 82 2.07 -13.73 -0.92
C THR A 82 0.62 -13.97 -0.48
N THR A 83 -0.05 -14.92 -1.12
CA THR A 83 -1.40 -15.38 -0.73
C THR A 83 -1.44 -15.86 0.73
N THR A 84 -0.39 -16.53 1.20
CA THR A 84 -0.26 -16.99 2.58
C THR A 84 -0.20 -15.84 3.59
N GLU A 85 0.58 -14.80 3.31
CA GLU A 85 0.64 -13.61 4.18
C GLU A 85 -0.71 -12.89 4.22
N ALA A 86 -1.33 -12.70 3.05
CA ALA A 86 -2.63 -12.03 2.94
C ALA A 86 -3.72 -12.78 3.70
N ARG A 87 -3.83 -14.11 3.53
CA ARG A 87 -4.75 -14.97 4.29
C ARG A 87 -4.55 -14.82 5.79
N LYS A 88 -3.29 -14.89 6.24
CA LYS A 88 -2.96 -14.86 7.66
C LYS A 88 -3.36 -13.55 8.33
N LYS A 89 -3.18 -12.41 7.64
CA LYS A 89 -3.40 -11.09 8.24
C LYS A 89 -4.82 -10.54 8.03
N TYR A 90 -5.41 -10.80 6.88
CA TYR A 90 -6.69 -10.20 6.47
C TYR A 90 -7.86 -11.18 6.50
N ASP A 91 -7.62 -12.46 6.82
CA ASP A 91 -8.64 -13.52 6.85
C ASP A 91 -9.44 -13.64 5.53
N VAL A 92 -8.77 -13.40 4.40
CA VAL A 92 -9.37 -13.46 3.06
C VAL A 92 -9.11 -14.79 2.38
N ASP A 93 -10.11 -15.36 1.71
CA ASP A 93 -9.88 -16.48 0.80
C ASP A 93 -9.36 -15.97 -0.55
N THR A 94 -8.06 -16.16 -0.78
CA THR A 94 -7.41 -15.75 -2.04
C THR A 94 -7.45 -16.84 -3.12
N SER A 95 -8.21 -17.94 -2.93
CA SER A 95 -8.25 -19.06 -3.88
C SER A 95 -8.97 -18.74 -5.19
N GLN A 96 -9.62 -17.58 -5.29
CA GLN A 96 -10.48 -17.16 -6.41
C GLN A 96 -10.00 -15.88 -7.13
N LEU A 97 -8.83 -15.34 -6.78
CA LEU A 97 -8.22 -14.18 -7.44
C LEU A 97 -7.46 -14.59 -8.70
#